data_AF-T0YUJ4-F1
#
_entry.id   AF-T0YUJ4-F1
#
_cell.length_a   1.000
_cell.length_b   1.000
_cell.length_c   1.000
_cell.angle_alpha   90.00
_cell.angle_beta   90.00
_cell.angle_gamma   90.00
#
_symmetry.space_group_name_H-M   'P 1'
#
loop_
_entity.id
_entity.type
_entity.pdbx_description
1 polymer ?
#
loop_
_entity_poly.entity_id
_entity_poly.type
_entity_poly.pdbx_seq_one_letter_code
_entity_poly.pdbx_strand_id
1 'polypeptide(L)' 'MELSIAAFRGNMADTMNRAAYGGERIILARDGKPTVALVSIKDLKLLEELENRAT' A
#
# COMPACT_ATOMS: atom_id res chain seq x y z
N MET A 1 2.62 -7.88 1.64
CA MET A 1 1.55 -8.65 2.34
C MET A 1 0.23 -8.40 1.63
N GLU A 2 -0.67 -9.38 1.53
CA GLU A 2 -2.03 -9.16 1.01
C GLU A 2 -3.04 -9.09 2.16
N LEU A 3 -4.00 -8.16 2.08
CA LEU A 3 -5.04 -7.92 3.08
C LEU A 3 -6.39 -7.67 2.38
N SER A 4 -7.47 -8.27 2.86
CA SER A 4 -8.79 -7.99 2.30
C SER A 4 -9.27 -6.58 2.69
N ILE A 5 -10.03 -5.92 1.82
CA ILE A 5 -10.61 -4.60 2.13
C ILE A 5 -11.51 -4.66 3.38
N ALA A 6 -12.19 -5.79 3.61
CA ALA A 6 -13.00 -5.99 4.82
C ALA A 6 -12.12 -5.98 6.09
N ALA A 7 -11.00 -6.70 6.09
CA ALA A 7 -10.06 -6.72 7.20
C ALA A 7 -9.37 -5.36 7.40
N PHE A 8 -9.04 -4.66 6.31
CA PHE A 8 -8.47 -3.31 6.37
C PHE A 8 -9.38 -2.34 7.13
N ARG A 9 -10.70 -2.39 6.92
CA ARG A 9 -11.64 -1.50 7.64
C ARG A 9 -11.61 -1.70 9.16
N GLY A 10 -11.36 -2.93 9.63
CA GLY A 10 -11.23 -3.22 11.05
C GLY A 10 -9.90 -2.77 11.65
N ASN A 11 -8.83 -2.71 10.85
CA ASN A 11 -7.45 -2.49 11.30
C ASN A 11 -6.77 -1.31 10.59
N MET A 12 -7.55 -0.30 10.17
CA MET A 12 -7.09 0.75 9.25
C MET A 12 -5.89 1.52 9.80
N ALA A 13 -5.97 1.98 11.06
CA ALA A 13 -4.91 2.77 11.69
C ALA A 13 -3.59 2.00 11.81
N ASP A 14 -3.64 0.74 12.27
CA ASP A 14 -2.46 -0.14 12.36
C ASP A 14 -1.84 -0.37 10.97
N THR A 15 -2.67 -0.69 9.98
CA THR A 15 -2.21 -0.94 8.61
C THR A 15 -1.53 0.29 8.02
N MET A 16 -2.09 1.49 8.25
CA MET A 16 -1.48 2.75 7.82
C MET A 16 -0.16 3.03 8.53
N ASN A 17 -0.09 2.82 9.85
CA ASN A 17 1.14 3.02 10.61
C ASN A 17 2.26 2.08 10.15
N ARG A 18 1.93 0.81 9.87
CA ARG A 18 2.90 -0.16 9.36
C ARG A 18 3.44 0.21 7.98
N ALA A 19 2.58 0.73 7.09
CA ALA A 19 3.04 1.22 5.80
C ALA A 19 3.88 2.51 5.92
N ALA A 20 3.43 3.46 6.75
CA ALA A 20 4.09 4.75 6.91
C ALA A 20 5.44 4.67 7.64
N TYR A 21 5.49 3.92 8.74
CA TYR A 21 6.63 3.89 9.66
C TYR A 21 7.36 2.54 9.67
N GLY A 22 6.64 1.44 9.46
CA GLY A 22 7.23 0.10 9.37
C GLY A 22 7.88 -0.21 8.02
N GLY A 23 7.65 0.65 7.01
CA GLY A 23 8.13 0.41 5.64
C GLY A 23 7.44 -0.75 4.93
N GLU A 24 6.32 -1.23 5.46
CA GLU A 24 5.60 -2.36 4.87
C GLU A 24 4.85 -1.95 3.60
N ARG A 25 4.86 -2.84 2.60
CA ARG A 25 4.07 -2.70 1.37
C ARG A 25 2.91 -3.68 1.40
N ILE A 26 1.69 -3.15 1.40
CA ILE A 26 0.48 -3.91 1.69
C ILE A 26 -0.46 -3.81 0.49
N ILE A 27 -0.83 -4.97 -0.06
CA ILE A 27 -1.77 -5.09 -1.17
C ILE A 27 -3.16 -5.28 -0.58
N LEU A 28 -4.08 -4.39 -0.93
CA LEU A 28 -5.49 -4.52 -0.61
C LEU A 28 -6.21 -5.26 -1.73
N ALA A 29 -6.93 -6.32 -1.35
CA ALA A 29 -7.69 -7.16 -2.27
C ALA A 29 -9.19 -7.08 -2.02
N ARG A 30 -9.96 -7.04 -3.10
CA ARG A 30 -11.43 -7.21 -3.11
C ARG A 30 -11.74 -8.52 -3.81
N ASP A 31 -12.54 -9.38 -3.17
CA ASP A 31 -12.93 -10.68 -3.73
C ASP A 31 -11.72 -11.52 -4.19
N GLY A 32 -10.62 -11.46 -3.40
CA GLY A 32 -9.35 -12.15 -3.69
C GLY A 32 -8.52 -11.55 -4.83
N LYS A 33 -8.95 -10.40 -5.40
CA LYS A 33 -8.23 -9.72 -6.48
C LYS A 33 -7.47 -8.51 -5.95
N PRO A 34 -6.15 -8.42 -6.15
CA PRO A 34 -5.37 -7.22 -5.86
C PRO A 34 -5.96 -6.01 -6.56
N THR A 35 -6.24 -4.94 -5.81
CA THR A 35 -6.89 -3.74 -6.36
C THR A 35 -6.09 -2.47 -6.05
N VAL A 36 -5.49 -2.37 -4.86
CA VAL A 36 -4.76 -1.18 -4.40
C VAL A 36 -3.52 -1.62 -3.64
N ALA A 37 -2.44 -0.84 -3.68
CA ALA A 37 -1.31 -1.01 -2.79
C ALA A 37 -1.19 0.20 -1.85
N LEU A 38 -0.97 -0.06 -0.56
CA LEU A 38 -0.59 0.92 0.43
C LEU A 38 0.92 0.86 0.62
N VAL A 39 1.57 2.00 0.43
CA VAL A 39 3.02 2.18 0.55
C VAL A 39 3.30 3.47 1.32
N SER A 40 4.52 3.62 1.83
CA SER A 40 4.97 4.87 2.44
C SER A 40 5.03 6.00 1.40
N ILE A 41 4.95 7.26 1.86
CA ILE A 41 5.14 8.43 0.99
C ILE A 41 6.52 8.43 0.33
N LYS A 42 7.56 7.94 1.02
CA LYS A 42 8.90 7.82 0.46
C LYS A 42 8.91 6.88 -0.75
N ASP A 43 8.26 5.73 -0.62
CA ASP A 43 8.16 4.75 -1.70
C ASP A 43 7.31 5.25 -2.85
N LEU A 44 6.21 5.95 -2.57
CA LEU A 44 5.38 6.57 -3.61
C LEU A 44 6.22 7.56 -4.45
N LYS A 45 6.99 8.44 -3.82
CA LYS A 45 7.87 9.39 -4.53
C LYS A 45 8.89 8.69 -5.42
N LEU A 46 9.48 7.59 -4.96
CA LEU A 46 10.42 6.81 -5.77
C LEU A 46 9.74 6.21 -7.00
N LEU A 47 8.49 5.72 -6.85
CA LEU A 47 7.71 5.21 -7.99
C LEU A 47 7.43 6.32 -9.00
N GLU A 48 6.98 7.49 -8.55
CA GLU A 48 6.73 8.66 -9.39
C GLU A 48 8.00 9.12 -10.13
N GLU A 49 9.16 9.13 -9.47
CA GLU A 49 10.45 9.44 -10.09
C GLU A 49 10.83 8.43 -11.18
N LEU A 50 10.58 7.14 -10.95
CA LEU A 50 10.84 6.08 -11.94
C LEU A 50 9.91 6.20 -13.15
N GLU A 51 8.64 6.49 -12.93
CA GLU A 51 7.65 6.73 -14.00
C GLU A 51 8.02 7.95 -14.86
N ASN A 52 8.46 9.04 -14.21
CA ASN A 52 8.93 10.25 -14.90
C ASN A 52 10.18 10.03 -15.76
N ARG A 53 11.05 9.09 -15.38
CA ARG A 53 12.25 8.74 -16.16
C ARG A 53 11.98 7.79 -17.31
N ALA A 54 10.85 7.08 -17.26
CA ALA A 54 10.45 6.11 -18.28
C ALA A 54 9.65 6.73 -19.42
N THR A 55 9.30 8.02 -19.31
CA THR A 55 8.57 8.82 -20.31
C THR A 55 9.52 9.80 -20.98
#